data_AF-A0A6J0Y1Q1-F1
#
_entry.id   AF-A0A6J0Y1Q1-F1
#
_cell.length_a   1.000
_cell.length_b   1.000
_cell.length_c   1.000
_cell.angle_alpha   90.00
_cell.angle_beta   90.00
_cell.angle_gamma   90.00
#
_symmetry.space_group_name_H-M   'P 1'
#
loop_
_entity.id
_entity.type
_entity.pdbx_description
1 polymer ?
#
loop_
_entity_poly.entity_id
_entity_poly.type
_entity_poly.pdbx_seq_one_letter_code
_entity_poly.pdbx_strand_id
1 'polypeptide(L)'
;MHWSSFKSSSSKGEKTLEFVPINLHLQRMHVHSPRLKDALYDVITVGAPAAHFQGFKNGGLRKLLHRFEAERRNTGYQFIYYSPENTAKAKEVLSNINQLQPLIATHADLLLNSASQHSPDSLKNSLKMLSEKTELFVHAFKDQLVRSALLALYTARPGGVLTKPPSPKSGAEESSSQDPPLPMRRQDSIPHHSDYDEEEWDRVWASVGKSLNCIIAMVDKLIERESGGEGGSDSSKDVEKDSSPVDSIVTHPKEDWYEQLYPLILSLKDGMGEVVNRAKRSLTFVLLQELAYSLPQCLMLTLRRDIVFSQALTGLVCGFIIKLHTSLYDPGFLEQLHTVGLIVQYEGLLSTYSEEIGMLEDMAVGISDLKKVAFKIIEATSNDVLPVITGRR
;
A
#
# COMPACT_ATOMS: atom_id res chain seq x y z
N MET A 1 5.23 -3.43 47.58
CA MET A 1 5.61 -4.32 46.48
C MET A 1 7.05 -4.00 46.11
N HIS A 2 7.99 -4.88 46.45
CA HIS A 2 9.38 -4.77 45.96
C HIS A 2 9.37 -5.11 44.48
N TRP A 3 9.33 -4.09 43.62
CA TRP A 3 9.65 -4.29 42.21
C TRP A 3 11.12 -4.70 42.12
N SER A 4 11.40 -5.86 41.54
CA SER A 4 12.77 -6.21 41.19
C SER A 4 13.29 -5.19 40.18
N SER A 5 14.41 -4.51 40.48
CA SER A 5 14.99 -3.45 39.65
C SER A 5 15.61 -3.95 38.33
N PHE A 6 15.44 -5.23 37.99
CA PHE A 6 15.94 -5.86 36.76
C PHE A 6 15.04 -7.04 36.36
N LYS A 7 15.14 -7.48 35.10
CA LYS A 7 14.43 -8.67 34.58
C LYS A 7 15.23 -9.93 34.90
N SER A 8 14.71 -10.78 35.78
CA SER A 8 15.35 -12.07 36.11
C SER A 8 15.15 -13.11 35.01
N SER A 9 15.96 -14.18 35.02
CA SER A 9 15.82 -15.30 34.09
C SER A 9 14.51 -16.07 34.23
N SER A 10 13.88 -16.09 35.42
CA SER A 10 12.56 -16.70 35.62
C SER A 10 11.46 -15.97 34.84
N SER A 11 11.63 -14.66 34.61
CA SER A 11 10.72 -13.79 33.85
C SER A 11 11.09 -13.70 32.35
N LYS A 12 11.96 -14.59 31.84
CA LYS A 12 12.38 -14.57 30.43
C LYS A 12 11.21 -14.72 29.45
N GLY A 13 10.17 -15.45 29.86
CA GLY A 13 8.94 -15.68 29.09
C GLY A 13 7.86 -14.62 29.27
N GLU A 14 8.12 -13.50 29.96
CA GLU A 14 7.11 -12.45 30.13
C GLU A 14 7.08 -11.52 28.91
N LYS A 15 5.94 -11.48 28.22
CA LYS A 15 5.75 -10.67 27.00
C LYS A 15 5.96 -9.18 27.23
N THR A 16 5.45 -8.64 28.33
CA THR A 16 5.53 -7.22 28.66
C THR A 16 6.97 -6.74 28.88
N LEU A 17 7.89 -7.65 29.19
CA LEU A 17 9.30 -7.37 29.41
C LEU A 17 10.18 -7.81 28.24
N GLU A 18 9.63 -8.17 27.08
CA GLU A 18 10.39 -8.78 25.99
C GLU A 18 11.56 -7.90 25.49
N PHE A 19 11.44 -6.58 25.54
CA PHE A 19 12.49 -5.62 25.15
C PHE A 19 13.57 -5.38 26.21
N VAL A 20 13.34 -5.80 27.46
CA VAL A 20 14.25 -5.58 28.59
C VAL A 20 15.28 -6.72 28.63
N PRO A 21 16.59 -6.41 28.75
CA PRO A 21 17.63 -7.43 28.86
C PRO A 21 17.47 -8.24 30.15
N ILE A 22 17.74 -9.53 30.06
CA ILE A 22 17.67 -10.46 31.20
C ILE A 22 18.97 -10.37 31.99
N ASN A 23 18.91 -10.40 33.33
CA ASN A 23 20.06 -10.47 34.23
C ASN A 23 21.19 -9.48 33.88
N LEU A 24 20.84 -8.22 33.57
CA LEU A 24 21.84 -7.17 33.36
C LEU A 24 22.42 -6.72 34.71
N HIS A 25 23.71 -6.95 34.93
CA HIS A 25 24.40 -6.60 36.17
C HIS A 25 25.78 -5.98 35.90
N LEU A 26 26.17 -5.04 36.75
CA LEU A 26 27.54 -4.56 36.89
C LEU A 26 28.19 -5.24 38.10
N GLN A 27 29.34 -5.85 37.88
CA GLN A 27 30.22 -6.35 38.92
C GLN A 27 31.48 -5.48 38.93
N ARG A 28 31.76 -4.81 40.05
CA ARG A 28 32.93 -3.93 40.21
C ARG A 28 33.86 -4.49 41.27
N MET A 29 35.10 -4.75 40.88
CA MET A 29 36.19 -5.10 41.79
C MET A 29 37.10 -3.90 42.00
N HIS A 30 37.22 -3.45 43.24
CA HIS A 30 38.15 -2.40 43.64
C HIS A 30 39.39 -3.03 44.26
N VAL A 31 40.55 -2.82 43.61
CA VAL A 31 41.83 -3.32 44.07
C VAL A 31 42.61 -2.16 44.67
N HIS A 32 42.74 -2.17 45.99
CA HIS A 32 43.53 -1.19 46.73
C HIS A 32 44.98 -1.68 46.87
N SER A 33 45.94 -0.80 46.60
CA SER A 33 47.36 -1.14 46.77
C SER A 33 48.12 -0.01 47.46
N PRO A 34 48.87 -0.29 48.55
CA PRO A 34 49.66 0.74 49.22
C PRO A 34 50.90 1.18 48.42
N ARG A 35 51.26 0.46 47.33
CA ARG A 35 52.46 0.72 46.52
C ARG A 35 52.14 1.09 45.06
N LEU A 36 50.93 0.80 44.60
CA LEU A 36 50.48 1.06 43.22
C LEU A 36 49.23 1.93 43.26
N LYS A 37 48.85 2.49 42.12
CA LYS A 37 47.57 3.19 42.00
C LYS A 37 46.43 2.18 42.16
N ASP A 38 45.41 2.56 42.93
CA ASP A 38 44.17 1.79 43.03
C ASP A 38 43.55 1.56 41.65
N ALA A 39 42.97 0.38 41.47
CA ALA A 39 42.40 -0.04 40.18
C ALA A 39 40.95 -0.49 40.34
N LEU A 40 40.11 -0.11 39.38
CA LEU A 40 38.73 -0.56 39.25
C LEU A 40 38.61 -1.49 38.04
N TYR A 41 38.06 -2.67 38.27
CA TYR A 41 37.73 -3.63 37.22
C TYR A 41 36.22 -3.80 37.17
N ASP A 42 35.62 -3.37 36.05
CA ASP A 42 34.19 -3.45 35.81
C ASP A 42 33.89 -4.56 34.82
N VAL A 43 33.01 -5.48 35.21
CA VAL A 43 32.48 -6.55 34.36
C VAL A 43 30.98 -6.39 34.26
N ILE A 44 30.46 -6.40 33.04
CA ILE A 44 29.03 -6.32 32.78
C ILE A 44 28.57 -7.65 32.23
N THR A 45 27.65 -8.26 32.96
CA THR A 45 27.03 -9.51 32.55
C THR A 45 25.60 -9.22 32.12
N VAL A 46 25.18 -9.81 31.01
CA VAL A 46 23.82 -9.71 30.50
C VAL A 46 23.43 -11.05 29.89
N GLY A 47 22.18 -11.45 30.06
CA GLY A 47 21.62 -12.58 29.35
C GLY A 47 21.71 -12.35 27.84
N ALA A 48 21.93 -13.42 27.08
CA ALA A 48 22.06 -13.34 25.63
C ALA A 48 20.85 -12.59 25.04
N PRO A 49 21.06 -11.55 24.22
CA PRO A 49 19.97 -10.88 23.53
C PRO A 49 19.16 -11.89 22.72
N ALA A 50 17.92 -12.14 23.13
CA ALA A 50 17.12 -13.22 22.58
C ALA A 50 15.61 -13.03 22.82
N ALA A 51 14.80 -13.43 21.85
CA ALA A 51 13.34 -13.31 21.90
C ALA A 51 12.69 -14.53 22.57
N HIS A 52 12.96 -14.72 23.86
CA HIS A 52 12.50 -15.88 24.63
C HIS A 52 10.98 -16.12 24.58
N PHE A 53 10.17 -15.05 24.59
CA PHE A 53 8.71 -15.17 24.49
C PHE A 53 8.25 -15.82 23.16
N GLN A 54 9.00 -15.59 22.08
CA GLN A 54 8.70 -16.15 20.76
C GLN A 54 9.24 -17.58 20.58
N GLY A 55 10.14 -18.03 21.46
CA GLY A 55 10.75 -19.35 21.42
C GLY A 55 11.73 -19.58 20.25
N PHE A 56 12.26 -20.80 20.18
CA PHE A 56 13.36 -21.17 19.27
C PHE A 56 13.11 -22.47 18.48
N LYS A 57 11.86 -22.97 18.44
CA LYS A 57 11.51 -24.22 17.73
C LYS A 57 11.95 -24.22 16.26
N ASN A 58 11.93 -23.04 15.61
CA ASN A 58 12.31 -22.85 14.21
C ASN A 58 13.72 -22.24 14.03
N GLY A 59 14.53 -22.22 15.08
CA GLY A 59 15.79 -21.47 15.17
C GLY A 59 15.58 -20.02 15.61
N GLY A 60 16.69 -19.29 15.68
CA GLY A 60 16.73 -17.86 15.97
C GLY A 60 16.76 -17.00 14.71
N LEU A 61 16.90 -15.69 14.95
CA LEU A 61 16.68 -14.64 13.97
C LEU A 61 17.54 -14.79 12.72
N ARG A 62 18.83 -15.13 12.85
CA ARG A 62 19.71 -15.36 11.69
C ARG A 62 19.15 -16.40 10.73
N LYS A 63 18.72 -17.55 11.25
CA LYS A 63 18.15 -18.64 10.44
C LYS A 63 16.80 -18.26 9.86
N LEU A 64 15.97 -17.58 10.65
CA LEU A 64 14.65 -17.15 10.22
C LEU A 64 14.72 -16.10 9.10
N LEU A 65 15.65 -15.14 9.17
CA LEU A 65 15.91 -14.17 8.10
C LEU A 65 16.37 -14.85 6.82
N HIS A 66 17.32 -15.78 6.91
CA HIS A 66 17.79 -16.54 5.75
C HIS A 66 16.67 -17.38 5.11
N ARG A 67 15.82 -18.02 5.92
CA ARG A 67 14.66 -18.77 5.43
C ARG A 67 13.67 -17.85 4.73
N PHE A 68 13.34 -16.71 5.33
CA PHE A 68 12.44 -15.73 4.74
C PHE A 68 12.97 -15.21 3.39
N GLU A 69 14.27 -14.91 3.31
CA GLU A 69 14.89 -14.48 2.05
C GLU A 69 14.90 -15.58 0.97
N ALA A 70 14.94 -16.85 1.35
CA ALA A 70 14.86 -17.99 0.45
C ALA A 70 13.42 -18.27 -0.01
N GLU A 71 12.46 -18.26 0.92
CA GLU A 71 11.03 -18.45 0.65
C GLU A 71 10.46 -17.32 -0.20
N ARG A 72 10.92 -16.08 0.01
CA ARG A 72 10.55 -14.93 -0.83
C ARG A 72 10.93 -15.13 -2.31
N ARG A 73 11.86 -16.04 -2.61
CA ARG A 73 12.25 -16.42 -3.98
C ARG A 73 11.47 -17.63 -4.53
N ASN A 74 10.68 -18.32 -3.70
CA ASN A 74 10.01 -19.59 -3.98
C ASN A 74 8.51 -19.51 -3.62
N THR A 75 7.74 -18.75 -4.39
CA THR A 75 6.34 -18.37 -4.09
C THR A 75 5.35 -19.51 -4.37
N GLY A 76 4.99 -20.29 -3.35
CA GLY A 76 4.00 -21.38 -3.42
C GLY A 76 3.07 -21.50 -2.20
N TYR A 77 2.66 -20.38 -1.60
CA TYR A 77 1.72 -20.38 -0.47
C TYR A 77 0.54 -19.44 -0.71
N GLN A 78 -0.67 -19.96 -0.53
CA GLN A 78 -2.02 -19.39 -0.29
C GLN A 78 -2.22 -17.86 -0.38
N PHE A 79 -1.69 -17.25 -1.44
CA PHE A 79 -1.89 -15.89 -1.89
C PHE A 79 -1.93 -15.95 -3.42
N ILE A 80 -2.67 -15.03 -4.05
CA ILE A 80 -2.72 -15.00 -5.51
C ILE A 80 -1.39 -14.41 -5.98
N TYR A 81 -0.49 -15.28 -6.43
CA TYR A 81 0.81 -14.88 -6.92
C TYR A 81 0.66 -14.17 -8.27
N TYR A 82 1.12 -12.93 -8.32
CA TYR A 82 1.34 -12.20 -9.57
C TYR A 82 2.84 -12.14 -9.81
N SER A 83 3.26 -12.50 -11.03
CA SER A 83 4.67 -12.44 -11.40
C SER A 83 5.19 -11.00 -11.44
N PRO A 84 6.52 -10.79 -11.41
CA PRO A 84 7.12 -9.47 -11.61
C PRO A 84 6.65 -8.78 -12.90
N GLU A 85 6.40 -9.53 -13.96
CA GLU A 85 5.86 -9.00 -15.22
C GLU A 85 4.43 -8.49 -15.03
N ASN A 86 3.58 -9.24 -14.33
CA ASN A 86 2.20 -8.83 -14.05
C ASN A 86 2.13 -7.58 -13.15
N THR A 87 3.01 -7.48 -12.15
CA THR A 87 3.07 -6.31 -11.27
C THR A 87 3.65 -5.08 -11.97
N ALA A 88 4.65 -5.25 -12.85
CA ALA A 88 5.14 -4.18 -13.71
C ALA A 88 4.05 -3.70 -14.68
N LYS A 89 3.30 -4.64 -15.28
CA LYS A 89 2.18 -4.32 -16.17
C LYS A 89 1.05 -3.60 -15.45
N ALA A 90 0.73 -3.99 -14.21
CA ALA A 90 -0.24 -3.28 -13.38
C ALA A 90 0.17 -1.81 -13.15
N LYS A 91 1.46 -1.55 -12.86
CA LYS A 91 2.00 -0.18 -12.72
C LYS A 91 1.90 0.61 -14.02
N GLU A 92 2.23 -0.01 -15.16
CA GLU A 92 2.12 0.59 -16.49
C GLU A 92 0.68 1.01 -16.81
N VAL A 93 -0.29 0.11 -16.64
CA VAL A 93 -1.70 0.39 -16.93
C VAL A 93 -2.24 1.49 -16.02
N LEU A 94 -1.90 1.46 -14.72
CA LEU A 94 -2.28 2.54 -13.78
C LEU A 94 -1.69 3.89 -14.18
N SER A 95 -0.45 3.92 -14.67
CA SER A 95 0.18 5.14 -15.19
C SER A 95 -0.55 5.67 -16.42
N ASN A 96 -0.85 4.80 -17.38
CA ASN A 96 -1.60 5.14 -18.59
C ASN A 96 -2.99 5.70 -18.25
N ILE A 97 -3.68 5.10 -17.27
CA ILE A 97 -4.97 5.61 -16.77
C ILE A 97 -4.84 7.04 -16.26
N ASN A 98 -3.85 7.30 -15.40
CA ASN A 98 -3.66 8.63 -14.81
C ASN A 98 -3.29 9.70 -15.85
N GLN A 99 -2.67 9.30 -16.97
CA GLN A 99 -2.35 10.19 -18.07
C GLN A 99 -3.52 10.42 -19.04
N LEU A 100 -4.22 9.35 -19.45
CA LEU A 100 -5.24 9.41 -20.51
C LEU A 100 -6.60 9.92 -20.02
N GLN A 101 -6.99 9.56 -18.79
CA GLN A 101 -8.28 9.98 -18.21
C GLN A 101 -8.49 11.52 -18.25
N PRO A 102 -7.55 12.37 -17.77
CA PRO A 102 -7.74 13.82 -17.82
C PRO A 102 -7.70 14.38 -19.25
N LEU A 103 -6.89 13.80 -20.15
CA LEU A 103 -6.82 14.25 -21.55
C LEU A 103 -8.12 14.01 -22.29
N ILE A 104 -8.73 12.85 -22.11
CA ILE A 104 -10.01 12.51 -22.73
C ILE A 104 -11.13 13.40 -22.18
N ALA A 105 -11.17 13.63 -20.86
CA ALA A 105 -12.12 14.57 -20.27
C ALA A 105 -11.97 15.98 -20.87
N THR A 106 -10.73 16.46 -21.00
CA THR A 106 -10.43 17.77 -21.59
C THR A 106 -10.90 17.85 -23.05
N HIS A 107 -10.61 16.84 -23.87
CA HIS A 107 -11.04 16.82 -25.27
C HIS A 107 -12.56 16.69 -25.42
N ALA A 108 -13.22 15.97 -24.50
CA ALA A 108 -14.68 15.90 -24.46
C ALA A 108 -15.31 17.27 -24.14
N ASP A 109 -14.72 18.03 -23.22
CA ASP A 109 -15.15 19.41 -22.91
C ASP A 109 -14.86 20.38 -24.07
N LEU A 110 -13.71 20.24 -24.73
CA LEU A 110 -13.40 21.03 -25.93
C LEU A 110 -14.36 20.74 -27.10
N LEU A 111 -14.81 19.50 -27.25
CA LEU A 111 -15.82 19.14 -28.23
C LEU A 111 -17.15 19.85 -27.94
N LEU A 112 -17.60 19.86 -26.68
CA LEU A 112 -18.80 20.58 -26.27
C LEU A 112 -18.66 22.09 -26.46
N ASN A 113 -17.52 22.68 -26.10
CA ASN A 113 -17.26 24.11 -26.33
C ASN A 113 -17.26 24.47 -27.83
N SER A 114 -16.69 23.60 -28.67
CA SER A 114 -16.72 23.77 -30.13
C SER A 114 -18.14 23.69 -30.68
N ALA A 115 -18.98 22.84 -30.08
CA ALA A 115 -20.40 22.74 -30.42
C ALA A 115 -21.16 24.02 -30.10
N SER A 116 -20.96 24.60 -28.91
CA SER A 116 -21.57 25.89 -28.53
C SER A 116 -21.16 27.06 -29.43
N GLN A 117 -19.97 26.98 -30.03
CA GLN A 117 -19.45 28.01 -30.94
C GLN A 117 -19.87 27.79 -32.40
N HIS A 118 -20.59 26.71 -32.73
CA HIS A 118 -20.97 26.33 -34.09
C HIS A 118 -19.79 26.37 -35.08
N SER A 119 -18.61 25.89 -34.65
CA SER A 119 -17.41 25.87 -35.48
C SER A 119 -17.14 24.44 -36.00
N PRO A 120 -17.44 24.13 -37.29
CA PRO A 120 -17.30 22.78 -37.83
C PRO A 120 -15.85 22.29 -37.85
N ASP A 121 -14.87 23.17 -38.15
CA ASP A 121 -13.45 22.80 -38.17
C ASP A 121 -12.91 22.50 -36.76
N SER A 122 -13.29 23.31 -35.76
CA SER A 122 -12.92 23.08 -34.36
C SER A 122 -13.57 21.81 -33.82
N LEU A 123 -14.83 21.54 -34.20
CA LEU A 123 -15.57 20.34 -33.81
C LEU A 123 -14.91 19.07 -34.37
N LYS A 124 -14.56 19.06 -35.67
CA LYS A 124 -13.83 17.95 -36.32
C LYS A 124 -12.47 17.69 -35.66
N ASN A 125 -11.70 18.75 -35.40
CA ASN A 125 -10.39 18.62 -34.75
C ASN A 125 -10.52 18.08 -33.32
N SER A 126 -11.48 18.58 -32.54
CA SER A 126 -11.74 18.10 -31.17
C SER A 126 -12.21 16.65 -31.15
N LEU A 127 -13.08 16.25 -32.09
CA LEU A 127 -13.54 14.87 -32.24
C LEU A 127 -12.38 13.93 -32.57
N LYS A 128 -11.52 14.32 -33.51
CA LYS A 128 -10.34 13.53 -33.90
C LYS A 128 -9.44 13.28 -32.69
N MET A 129 -9.11 14.34 -31.93
CA MET A 129 -8.30 14.21 -30.72
C MET A 129 -8.97 13.33 -29.66
N LEU A 130 -10.28 13.50 -29.44
CA LEU A 130 -11.05 12.68 -28.52
C LEU A 130 -11.02 11.19 -28.92
N SER A 131 -11.22 10.89 -30.21
CA SER A 131 -11.18 9.53 -30.74
C SER A 131 -9.80 8.90 -30.56
N GLU A 132 -8.73 9.59 -30.97
CA GLU A 132 -7.35 9.10 -30.84
C GLU A 132 -7.00 8.79 -29.38
N LYS A 133 -7.35 9.68 -28.43
CA LYS A 133 -7.07 9.43 -27.01
C LYS A 133 -7.92 8.30 -26.44
N THR A 134 -9.19 8.19 -26.85
CA THR A 134 -10.08 7.11 -26.41
C THR A 134 -9.63 5.75 -26.96
N GLU A 135 -9.12 5.69 -28.19
CA GLU A 135 -8.52 4.49 -28.76
C GLU A 135 -7.26 4.04 -28.02
N LEU A 136 -6.37 4.97 -27.68
CA LEU A 136 -5.19 4.68 -26.84
C LEU A 136 -5.60 4.16 -25.46
N PHE A 137 -6.65 4.75 -24.87
CA PHE A 137 -7.22 4.29 -23.61
C PHE A 137 -7.78 2.87 -23.75
N VAL A 138 -8.54 2.58 -24.79
CA VAL A 138 -9.04 1.22 -25.05
C VAL A 138 -7.88 0.25 -25.25
N HIS A 139 -6.83 0.63 -25.98
CA HIS A 139 -5.67 -0.20 -26.19
C HIS A 139 -4.92 -0.53 -24.89
N ALA A 140 -4.82 0.43 -23.97
CA ALA A 140 -4.10 0.27 -22.70
C ALA A 140 -4.69 -0.81 -21.77
N PHE A 141 -5.97 -1.19 -21.93
CA PHE A 141 -6.61 -2.23 -21.12
C PHE A 141 -6.99 -3.48 -21.93
N LYS A 142 -6.46 -3.65 -23.14
CA LYS A 142 -6.60 -4.92 -23.89
C LYS A 142 -5.94 -6.12 -23.18
N ASP A 143 -5.24 -5.89 -22.08
CA ASP A 143 -4.53 -6.89 -21.31
C ASP A 143 -5.47 -7.78 -20.48
N GLN A 144 -5.25 -9.10 -20.53
CA GLN A 144 -5.98 -10.11 -19.77
C GLN A 144 -5.78 -9.94 -18.25
N LEU A 145 -4.74 -9.21 -17.83
CA LEU A 145 -4.44 -8.91 -16.44
C LEU A 145 -5.61 -8.24 -15.72
N VAL A 146 -6.27 -7.24 -16.32
CA VAL A 146 -7.40 -6.53 -15.66
C VAL A 146 -8.56 -7.49 -15.38
N ARG A 147 -8.89 -8.37 -16.34
CA ARG A 147 -9.92 -9.40 -16.17
C ARG A 147 -9.54 -10.39 -15.07
N SER A 148 -8.33 -10.95 -15.12
CA SER A 148 -7.85 -11.91 -14.12
C SER A 148 -7.79 -11.28 -12.70
N ALA A 149 -7.43 -10.00 -12.61
CA ALA A 149 -7.36 -9.27 -11.36
C ALA A 149 -8.75 -8.91 -10.80
N LEU A 150 -9.73 -8.63 -11.66
CA LEU A 150 -11.12 -8.40 -11.24
C LEU A 150 -11.74 -9.67 -10.65
N LEU A 151 -11.54 -10.82 -11.31
CA LEU A 151 -11.98 -12.12 -10.81
C LEU A 151 -11.30 -12.43 -9.47
N ALA A 152 -9.98 -12.29 -9.41
CA ALA A 152 -9.20 -12.50 -8.18
C ALA A 152 -9.69 -11.61 -7.02
N LEU A 153 -9.92 -10.32 -7.28
CA LEU A 153 -10.45 -9.37 -6.30
C LEU A 153 -11.86 -9.76 -5.84
N TYR A 154 -12.72 -10.24 -6.74
CA TYR A 154 -14.06 -10.72 -6.40
C TYR A 154 -13.99 -11.96 -5.48
N THR A 155 -13.18 -12.94 -5.85
CA THR A 155 -13.00 -14.18 -5.06
C THR A 155 -12.37 -13.94 -3.69
N ALA A 156 -11.61 -12.84 -3.53
CA ALA A 156 -10.96 -12.48 -2.28
C ALA A 156 -11.89 -11.75 -1.28
N ARG A 157 -13.15 -11.44 -1.65
CA ARG A 157 -14.09 -10.78 -0.74
C ARG A 157 -14.50 -11.74 0.38
N PRO A 158 -14.39 -11.35 1.67
CA PRO A 158 -14.99 -12.11 2.77
C PRO A 158 -16.50 -12.22 2.53
N GLY A 159 -17.07 -13.43 2.58
CA GLY A 159 -18.45 -13.75 2.19
C GLY A 159 -19.58 -13.15 3.06
N GLY A 160 -19.48 -11.88 3.45
CA GLY A 160 -20.38 -11.23 4.41
C GLY A 160 -21.02 -9.92 3.97
N VAL A 161 -20.92 -9.50 2.70
CA VAL A 161 -21.54 -8.23 2.26
C VAL A 161 -22.18 -8.38 0.88
N LEU A 162 -23.50 -8.13 0.83
CA LEU A 162 -24.44 -8.13 -0.31
C LEU A 162 -25.26 -9.41 -0.51
N THR A 163 -26.15 -9.71 0.44
CA THR A 163 -27.45 -10.26 0.05
C THR A 163 -28.21 -9.16 -0.72
N LYS A 164 -28.55 -9.43 -1.98
CA LYS A 164 -29.54 -8.64 -2.75
C LYS A 164 -30.79 -8.41 -1.88
N PRO A 165 -31.43 -7.22 -1.92
CA PRO A 165 -32.71 -7.05 -1.24
C PRO A 165 -33.76 -7.98 -1.87
N PRO A 166 -34.49 -8.78 -1.09
CA PRO A 166 -35.55 -9.62 -1.62
C PRO A 166 -36.75 -8.75 -2.03
N SER A 167 -37.29 -9.03 -3.22
CA SER A 167 -38.56 -8.50 -3.71
C SER A 167 -39.73 -8.90 -2.79
N PRO A 168 -40.80 -8.09 -2.66
CA PRO A 168 -41.84 -8.31 -1.66
C PRO A 168 -42.86 -9.35 -2.15
N LYS A 169 -42.95 -10.50 -1.49
CA LYS A 169 -44.17 -11.32 -1.47
C LYS A 169 -44.43 -11.94 -0.09
N SER A 170 -45.72 -11.92 0.23
CA SER A 170 -46.43 -12.17 1.47
C SER A 170 -46.41 -13.61 2.02
N GLY A 171 -46.53 -13.76 3.34
CA GLY A 171 -47.30 -14.84 3.95
C GLY A 171 -46.70 -15.52 5.20
N ALA A 172 -47.34 -15.26 6.35
CA ALA A 172 -47.55 -16.11 7.53
C ALA A 172 -46.35 -16.60 8.40
N GLU A 173 -46.45 -16.25 9.70
CA GLU A 173 -46.29 -17.04 10.95
C GLU A 173 -45.19 -18.13 11.01
N GLU A 174 -44.33 -18.26 12.04
CA GLU A 174 -44.63 -18.32 13.48
C GLU A 174 -43.33 -18.45 14.33
N SER A 175 -43.41 -18.07 15.62
CA SER A 175 -42.62 -18.49 16.80
C SER A 175 -41.15 -18.03 16.97
N SER A 176 -40.91 -17.33 18.10
CA SER A 176 -39.58 -16.91 18.57
C SER A 176 -39.14 -17.76 19.77
N SER A 177 -37.96 -18.36 19.68
CA SER A 177 -37.22 -18.90 20.84
C SER A 177 -35.85 -18.22 20.90
N GLN A 178 -35.51 -17.72 22.09
CA GLN A 178 -34.24 -17.07 22.38
C GLN A 178 -33.17 -18.13 22.58
N ASP A 179 -32.16 -18.16 21.71
CA ASP A 179 -30.91 -18.90 21.91
C ASP A 179 -29.72 -17.92 22.08
N PRO A 180 -28.69 -18.28 22.87
CA PRO A 180 -27.51 -17.43 23.10
C PRO A 180 -26.61 -17.32 21.85
N PRO A 181 -25.74 -16.30 21.75
CA PRO A 181 -24.95 -16.08 20.55
C PRO A 181 -23.97 -17.23 20.29
N LEU A 182 -24.22 -17.99 19.23
CA LEU A 182 -23.32 -19.01 18.71
C LEU A 182 -22.01 -18.35 18.24
N PRO A 183 -20.83 -18.94 18.54
CA PRO A 183 -19.56 -18.43 18.05
C PRO A 183 -19.51 -18.52 16.53
N MET A 184 -19.08 -17.43 15.89
CA MET A 184 -18.86 -17.27 14.45
C MET A 184 -18.16 -18.50 13.85
N ARG A 185 -18.96 -19.42 13.31
CA ARG A 185 -18.48 -20.55 12.51
C ARG A 185 -18.00 -19.95 11.20
N ARG A 186 -16.67 -19.89 10.99
CA ARG A 186 -16.09 -19.57 9.68
C ARG A 186 -16.73 -20.50 8.66
N GLN A 187 -17.53 -19.95 7.76
CA GLN A 187 -17.94 -20.65 6.56
C GLN A 187 -16.72 -20.72 5.65
N ASP A 188 -16.07 -21.88 5.62
CA ASP A 188 -14.96 -22.23 4.71
C ASP A 188 -15.49 -22.49 3.28
N SER A 189 -16.36 -21.62 2.78
CA SER A 189 -16.86 -21.69 1.41
C SER A 189 -16.47 -20.40 0.70
N ILE A 190 -15.44 -20.51 -0.14
CA ILE A 190 -15.14 -19.55 -1.21
C ILE A 190 -16.46 -19.29 -1.97
N PRO A 191 -16.87 -18.03 -2.22
CA PRO A 191 -18.03 -17.76 -3.06
C PRO A 191 -17.92 -18.54 -4.37
N HIS A 192 -18.90 -19.37 -4.67
CA HIS A 192 -18.89 -20.17 -5.90
C HIS A 192 -18.79 -19.24 -7.11
N HIS A 193 -18.00 -19.64 -8.12
CA HIS A 193 -17.79 -18.95 -9.40
C HIS A 193 -19.09 -18.53 -10.13
N SER A 194 -20.25 -19.03 -9.70
CA SER A 194 -21.57 -18.78 -10.28
C SER A 194 -22.11 -17.36 -10.09
N ASP A 195 -21.56 -16.57 -9.16
CA ASP A 195 -22.06 -15.20 -8.89
C ASP A 195 -21.24 -14.09 -9.57
N TYR A 196 -20.13 -14.44 -10.22
CA TYR A 196 -19.31 -13.48 -10.96
C TYR A 196 -19.78 -13.41 -12.42
N ASP A 197 -20.34 -12.27 -12.80
CA ASP A 197 -20.75 -11.99 -14.17
C ASP A 197 -19.53 -11.59 -15.00
N GLU A 198 -18.85 -12.59 -15.59
CA GLU A 198 -17.67 -12.38 -16.44
C GLU A 198 -17.94 -11.40 -17.59
N GLU A 199 -19.17 -11.43 -18.12
CA GLU A 199 -19.61 -10.57 -19.21
C GLU A 199 -19.88 -9.12 -18.76
N GLU A 200 -19.99 -8.85 -17.46
CA GLU A 200 -20.23 -7.50 -16.94
C GLU A 200 -19.07 -6.55 -17.28
N TRP A 201 -17.83 -7.03 -17.17
CA TRP A 201 -16.67 -6.26 -17.62
C TRP A 201 -16.74 -5.99 -19.12
N ASP A 202 -17.11 -6.99 -19.92
CA ASP A 202 -17.20 -6.85 -21.37
C ASP A 202 -18.29 -5.86 -21.79
N ARG A 203 -19.42 -5.81 -21.06
CA ARG A 203 -20.50 -4.83 -21.29
C ARG A 203 -20.05 -3.41 -20.95
N VAL A 204 -19.40 -3.21 -19.81
CA VAL A 204 -18.87 -1.90 -19.38
C VAL A 204 -17.72 -1.45 -20.29
N TRP A 205 -16.88 -2.38 -20.71
CA TRP A 205 -15.79 -2.11 -21.63
C TRP A 205 -16.31 -1.74 -23.03
N ALA A 206 -17.31 -2.46 -23.53
CA ALA A 206 -17.92 -2.19 -24.83
C ALA A 206 -18.76 -0.89 -24.85
N SER A 207 -19.26 -0.42 -23.71
CA SER A 207 -20.04 0.82 -23.65
C SER A 207 -19.21 2.03 -24.03
N VAL A 208 -17.92 2.10 -23.65
CA VAL A 208 -17.02 3.20 -24.02
C VAL A 208 -16.90 3.33 -25.54
N GLY A 209 -16.66 2.23 -26.23
CA GLY A 209 -16.58 2.22 -27.70
C GLY A 209 -17.91 2.59 -28.37
N LYS A 210 -19.04 2.10 -27.83
CA LYS A 210 -20.39 2.46 -28.32
C LYS A 210 -20.66 3.95 -28.15
N SER A 211 -20.36 4.52 -26.98
CA SER A 211 -20.57 5.95 -26.70
C SER A 211 -19.70 6.82 -27.62
N LEU A 212 -18.44 6.43 -27.87
CA LEU A 212 -17.59 7.14 -28.83
C LEU A 212 -18.17 7.10 -30.25
N ASN A 213 -18.62 5.93 -30.72
CA ASN A 213 -19.23 5.79 -32.04
C ASN A 213 -20.51 6.64 -32.19
N CYS A 214 -21.33 6.72 -31.13
CA CYS A 214 -22.51 7.61 -31.12
C CYS A 214 -22.12 9.08 -31.25
N ILE A 215 -21.05 9.51 -30.58
CA ILE A 215 -20.53 10.89 -30.67
C ILE A 215 -20.06 11.17 -32.10
N ILE A 216 -19.28 10.26 -32.70
CA ILE A 216 -18.79 10.40 -34.08
C ILE A 216 -19.97 10.57 -35.05
N ALA A 217 -20.94 9.65 -35.00
CA ALA A 217 -22.11 9.69 -35.87
C ALA A 217 -22.96 10.96 -35.68
N MET A 218 -23.07 11.46 -34.44
CA MET A 218 -23.78 12.70 -34.16
C MET A 218 -23.05 13.93 -34.73
N VAL A 219 -21.73 14.00 -34.56
CA VAL A 219 -20.91 15.09 -35.12
C VAL A 219 -20.98 15.10 -36.65
N ASP A 220 -20.85 13.95 -37.31
CA ASP A 220 -20.96 13.84 -38.76
C ASP A 220 -22.33 14.34 -39.26
N LYS A 221 -23.42 13.94 -38.60
CA LYS A 221 -24.78 14.41 -38.90
C LYS A 221 -24.93 15.93 -38.74
N LEU A 222 -24.31 16.53 -37.72
CA LEU A 222 -24.38 17.98 -37.49
C LEU A 222 -23.64 18.75 -38.60
N ILE A 223 -22.49 18.24 -39.06
CA ILE A 223 -21.68 18.84 -40.12
C ILE A 223 -22.37 18.73 -41.49
N GLU A 224 -22.99 17.59 -41.80
CA GLU A 224 -23.72 17.38 -43.05
C GLU A 224 -24.93 18.33 -43.18
N ARG A 225 -25.62 18.58 -42.06
CA ARG A 225 -26.80 19.47 -42.01
C ARG A 225 -26.44 20.94 -42.24
N GLU A 226 -25.24 21.37 -41.87
CA GLU A 226 -24.73 22.71 -42.14
C GLU A 226 -24.31 22.88 -43.60
N SER A 227 -23.67 21.86 -44.17
CA SER A 227 -23.24 21.86 -45.58
C SER A 227 -24.41 21.83 -46.58
N GLY A 228 -25.58 21.30 -46.19
CA GLY A 228 -26.79 21.27 -47.01
C GLY A 228 -27.66 22.54 -46.95
N GLY A 229 -27.34 23.51 -46.08
CA GLY A 229 -28.15 24.70 -45.84
C GLY A 229 -27.90 25.89 -46.79
N GLU A 230 -26.84 25.86 -47.61
CA GLU A 230 -26.41 27.01 -48.43
C GLU A 230 -26.67 26.87 -49.95
N GLY A 231 -27.42 25.87 -50.41
CA GLY A 231 -27.48 25.48 -51.83
C GLY A 231 -28.83 25.60 -52.56
N GLY A 232 -29.73 26.54 -52.23
CA GLY A 232 -31.09 26.56 -52.79
C GLY A 232 -31.67 27.92 -53.17
N SER A 233 -31.03 28.65 -54.09
CA SER A 233 -31.69 29.76 -54.80
C SER A 233 -31.19 29.81 -56.24
N ASP A 234 -31.99 29.33 -57.20
CA ASP A 234 -32.36 30.07 -58.42
C ASP A 234 -33.37 29.27 -59.28
N SER A 235 -34.16 30.00 -60.09
CA SER A 235 -35.07 29.56 -61.19
C SER A 235 -36.59 29.73 -60.99
N SER A 236 -37.04 30.99 -61.05
CA SER A 236 -38.05 31.57 -61.98
C SER A 236 -39.46 30.93 -62.19
N LYS A 237 -40.54 31.63 -61.79
CA LYS A 237 -41.48 32.44 -62.64
C LYS A 237 -42.84 32.75 -61.96
N ASP A 238 -43.16 34.04 -61.92
CA ASP A 238 -44.43 34.80 -61.90
C ASP A 238 -45.78 34.13 -61.59
N VAL A 239 -46.56 34.72 -60.65
CA VAL A 239 -47.81 35.51 -60.87
C VAL A 239 -48.29 36.10 -59.53
N GLU A 240 -48.67 37.39 -59.54
CA GLU A 240 -49.23 38.21 -58.45
C GLU A 240 -50.56 37.67 -57.86
N LYS A 241 -50.79 37.81 -56.52
CA LYS A 241 -51.89 38.61 -55.93
C LYS A 241 -51.84 38.67 -54.40
N ASP A 242 -52.09 39.88 -53.88
CA ASP A 242 -52.17 40.32 -52.48
C ASP A 242 -52.98 39.44 -51.49
N SER A 243 -52.44 39.26 -50.28
CA SER A 243 -53.08 39.59 -48.99
C SER A 243 -52.22 39.15 -47.79
N SER A 244 -52.00 40.06 -46.83
CA SER A 244 -51.39 39.82 -45.52
C SER A 244 -52.45 40.01 -44.41
N PRO A 245 -52.18 39.74 -43.10
CA PRO A 245 -51.15 38.91 -42.45
C PRO A 245 -51.74 37.99 -41.35
N VAL A 246 -51.18 36.80 -41.10
CA VAL A 246 -51.17 36.19 -39.75
C VAL A 246 -49.89 35.38 -39.59
N ASP A 247 -49.16 35.69 -38.51
CA ASP A 247 -47.96 35.01 -38.04
C ASP A 247 -48.04 33.49 -38.16
N SER A 248 -47.15 32.94 -38.97
CA SER A 248 -46.72 31.54 -38.87
C SER A 248 -45.22 31.52 -39.02
N ILE A 249 -44.54 32.21 -38.10
CA ILE A 249 -43.15 31.93 -37.80
C ILE A 249 -43.15 30.58 -37.07
N VAL A 250 -43.23 29.49 -37.84
CA VAL A 250 -42.67 28.22 -37.40
C VAL A 250 -41.15 28.36 -37.56
N THR A 251 -40.53 29.10 -36.64
CA THR A 251 -39.10 28.90 -36.36
C THR A 251 -38.99 27.48 -35.85
N HIS A 252 -38.63 26.55 -36.72
CA HIS A 252 -37.97 25.33 -36.28
C HIS A 252 -36.85 25.78 -35.32
N PRO A 253 -36.83 25.30 -34.06
CA PRO A 253 -35.71 25.62 -33.18
C PRO A 253 -34.47 25.13 -33.92
N LYS A 254 -33.53 26.03 -34.21
CA LYS A 254 -32.16 25.61 -34.53
C LYS A 254 -31.73 24.77 -33.33
N GLU A 255 -31.75 23.45 -33.49
CA GLU A 255 -31.32 22.54 -32.43
C GLU A 255 -29.87 22.89 -32.12
N ASP A 256 -29.62 23.33 -30.89
CA ASP A 256 -28.29 23.65 -30.42
C ASP A 256 -27.42 22.39 -30.49
N TRP A 257 -26.26 22.48 -31.15
CA TRP A 257 -25.33 21.36 -31.28
C TRP A 257 -24.90 20.85 -29.90
N TYR A 258 -24.81 21.76 -28.93
CA TYR A 258 -24.48 21.45 -27.55
C TYR A 258 -25.50 20.49 -26.91
N GLU A 259 -26.79 20.78 -27.02
CA GLU A 259 -27.88 19.98 -26.42
C GLU A 259 -27.91 18.53 -26.96
N GLN A 260 -27.53 18.33 -28.23
CA GLN A 260 -27.47 16.98 -28.83
C GLN A 260 -26.22 16.20 -28.41
N LEU A 261 -25.07 16.87 -28.25
CA LEU A 261 -23.79 16.23 -27.91
C LEU A 261 -23.59 16.01 -26.41
N TYR A 262 -24.15 16.89 -25.57
CA TYR A 262 -24.02 16.84 -24.12
C TYR A 262 -24.37 15.47 -23.50
N PRO A 263 -25.53 14.85 -23.77
CA PRO A 263 -25.87 13.54 -23.17
C PRO A 263 -24.93 12.41 -23.65
N LEU A 264 -24.42 12.49 -24.89
CA LEU A 264 -23.48 11.50 -25.42
C LEU A 264 -22.10 11.62 -24.76
N ILE A 265 -21.65 12.85 -24.53
CA ILE A 265 -20.39 13.13 -23.84
C ILE A 265 -20.45 12.74 -22.37
N LEU A 266 -21.57 12.98 -21.70
CA LEU A 266 -21.81 12.46 -20.34
C LEU A 266 -21.73 10.94 -20.30
N SER A 267 -22.42 10.25 -21.23
CA SER A 267 -22.37 8.79 -21.32
C SER A 267 -20.95 8.25 -21.52
N LEU A 268 -20.13 8.91 -22.36
CA LEU A 268 -18.73 8.55 -22.53
C LEU A 268 -17.93 8.73 -21.22
N LYS A 269 -18.08 9.88 -20.56
CA LYS A 269 -17.39 10.17 -19.29
C LYS A 269 -17.75 9.16 -18.19
N ASP A 270 -19.02 8.82 -18.06
CA ASP A 270 -19.50 7.85 -17.08
C ASP A 270 -18.98 6.44 -17.37
N GLY A 271 -19.09 5.98 -18.63
CA GLY A 271 -18.57 4.68 -19.06
C GLY A 271 -17.08 4.54 -18.80
N MET A 272 -16.30 5.59 -19.11
CA MET A 272 -14.87 5.62 -18.81
C MET A 272 -14.58 5.65 -17.31
N GLY A 273 -15.36 6.42 -16.53
CA GLY A 273 -15.24 6.48 -15.08
C GLY A 273 -15.37 5.10 -14.44
N GLU A 274 -16.35 4.31 -14.90
CA GLU A 274 -16.57 2.96 -14.41
C GLU A 274 -15.43 2.00 -14.78
N VAL A 275 -14.97 2.03 -16.03
CA VAL A 275 -13.80 1.26 -16.50
C VAL A 275 -12.56 1.58 -15.67
N VAL A 276 -12.28 2.88 -15.46
CA VAL A 276 -11.14 3.35 -14.66
C VAL A 276 -11.26 2.89 -13.22
N ASN A 277 -12.43 3.04 -12.59
CA ASN A 277 -12.64 2.67 -11.20
C ASN A 277 -12.40 1.17 -10.98
N ARG A 278 -12.95 0.32 -11.86
CA ARG A 278 -12.76 -1.14 -11.83
C ARG A 278 -11.29 -1.52 -12.02
N ALA A 279 -10.62 -0.98 -13.02
CA ALA A 279 -9.21 -1.28 -13.26
C ALA A 279 -8.31 -0.76 -12.15
N LYS A 280 -8.55 0.44 -11.61
CA LYS A 280 -7.79 0.96 -10.45
C LYS A 280 -7.93 0.01 -9.26
N ARG A 281 -9.14 -0.45 -8.94
CA ARG A 281 -9.36 -1.38 -7.82
C ARG A 281 -8.66 -2.73 -8.04
N SER A 282 -8.83 -3.34 -9.21
CA SER A 282 -8.25 -4.67 -9.48
C SER A 282 -6.73 -4.63 -9.59
N LEU A 283 -6.15 -3.63 -10.27
CA LEU A 283 -4.69 -3.51 -10.38
C LEU A 283 -4.04 -3.06 -9.07
N THR A 284 -4.70 -2.25 -8.26
CA THR A 284 -4.22 -1.98 -6.89
C THR A 284 -4.22 -3.25 -6.05
N PHE A 285 -5.22 -4.12 -6.21
CA PHE A 285 -5.22 -5.43 -5.55
C PHE A 285 -4.03 -6.30 -5.97
N VAL A 286 -3.67 -6.33 -7.25
CA VAL A 286 -2.43 -7.00 -7.74
C VAL A 286 -1.20 -6.50 -6.98
N LEU A 287 -1.04 -5.18 -6.87
CA LEU A 287 0.09 -4.57 -6.15
C LEU A 287 0.05 -4.84 -4.64
N LEU A 288 -1.14 -4.94 -4.05
CA LEU A 288 -1.30 -5.30 -2.65
C LEU A 288 -0.95 -6.76 -2.37
N GLN A 289 -1.21 -7.69 -3.31
CA GLN A 289 -0.80 -9.09 -3.16
C GLN A 289 0.73 -9.24 -3.08
N GLU A 290 1.47 -8.45 -3.87
CA GLU A 290 2.95 -8.39 -3.80
C GLU A 290 3.43 -8.01 -2.38
N LEU A 291 2.77 -7.02 -1.76
CA LEU A 291 3.10 -6.55 -0.42
C LEU A 291 2.63 -7.53 0.67
N ALA A 292 1.40 -8.05 0.56
CA ALA A 292 0.75 -8.88 1.55
C ALA A 292 1.45 -10.24 1.74
N TYR A 293 2.00 -10.80 0.66
CA TYR A 293 2.70 -12.10 0.68
C TYR A 293 3.80 -12.17 1.74
N SER A 294 4.53 -11.08 1.97
CA SER A 294 5.68 -11.06 2.86
C SER A 294 5.45 -10.33 4.19
N LEU A 295 4.37 -9.54 4.29
CA LEU A 295 4.20 -8.56 5.36
C LEU A 295 4.08 -9.19 6.76
N PRO A 296 3.24 -10.22 7.01
CA PRO A 296 3.09 -10.76 8.37
C PRO A 296 4.40 -11.37 8.90
N GLN A 297 5.10 -12.13 8.07
CA GLN A 297 6.38 -12.74 8.43
C GLN A 297 7.46 -11.67 8.59
N CYS A 298 7.52 -10.68 7.68
CA CYS A 298 8.43 -9.55 7.79
C CYS A 298 8.20 -8.78 9.09
N LEU A 299 6.96 -8.50 9.48
CA LEU A 299 6.62 -7.81 10.72
C LEU A 299 7.06 -8.60 11.95
N MET A 300 6.83 -9.91 11.98
CA MET A 300 7.27 -10.77 13.08
C MET A 300 8.80 -10.82 13.20
N LEU A 301 9.52 -10.93 12.08
CA LEU A 301 10.99 -10.90 12.07
C LEU A 301 11.53 -9.53 12.45
N THR A 302 10.85 -8.46 12.02
CA THR A 302 11.18 -7.08 12.38
C THR A 302 11.06 -6.90 13.88
N LEU A 303 9.94 -7.30 14.48
CA LEU A 303 9.72 -7.26 15.92
C LEU A 303 10.76 -8.08 16.68
N ARG A 304 11.04 -9.31 16.25
CA ARG A 304 12.08 -10.16 16.87
C ARG A 304 13.44 -9.46 16.87
N ARG A 305 13.81 -8.84 15.74
CA ARG A 305 15.07 -8.10 15.62
C ARG A 305 15.10 -6.83 16.47
N ASP A 306 13.98 -6.11 16.61
CA ASP A 306 13.87 -4.95 17.49
C ASP A 306 14.03 -5.32 18.97
N ILE A 307 13.44 -6.44 19.38
CA ILE A 307 13.58 -6.98 20.74
C ILE A 307 15.05 -7.26 21.05
N VAL A 308 15.71 -8.05 20.19
CA VAL A 308 17.09 -8.45 20.38
C VAL A 308 18.00 -7.22 20.33
N PHE A 309 17.76 -6.29 19.40
CA PHE A 309 18.51 -5.04 19.30
C PHE A 309 18.36 -4.17 20.55
N SER A 310 17.14 -4.01 21.08
CA SER A 310 16.88 -3.27 22.31
C SER A 310 17.64 -3.83 23.51
N GLN A 311 17.62 -5.16 23.67
CA GLN A 311 18.35 -5.83 24.75
C GLN A 311 19.87 -5.62 24.60
N ALA A 312 20.40 -5.79 23.38
CA ALA A 312 21.82 -5.61 23.10
C ALA A 312 22.28 -4.15 23.27
N LEU A 313 21.47 -3.19 22.80
CA LEU A 313 21.71 -1.76 22.92
C LEU A 313 21.70 -1.32 24.39
N THR A 314 20.78 -1.85 25.19
CA THR A 314 20.72 -1.54 26.62
C THR A 314 22.00 -1.98 27.33
N GLY A 315 22.49 -3.19 27.05
CA GLY A 315 23.77 -3.68 27.57
C GLY A 315 24.95 -2.81 27.13
N LEU A 316 24.98 -2.41 25.85
CA LEU A 316 26.00 -1.53 25.29
C LEU A 316 26.01 -0.15 25.96
N VAL A 317 24.85 0.50 26.05
CA VAL A 317 24.71 1.84 26.64
C VAL A 317 25.10 1.82 28.11
N CYS A 318 24.64 0.81 28.87
CA CYS A 318 25.03 0.63 30.26
C CYS A 318 26.55 0.53 30.40
N GLY A 319 27.19 -0.32 29.59
CA GLY A 319 28.64 -0.49 29.63
C GLY A 319 29.42 0.72 29.17
N PHE A 320 28.94 1.42 28.16
CA PHE A 320 29.57 2.65 27.73
C PHE A 320 29.50 3.73 28.81
N ILE A 321 28.36 3.94 29.46
CA ILE A 321 28.20 4.93 30.53
C ILE A 321 29.15 4.61 31.69
N ILE A 322 29.19 3.35 32.15
CA ILE A 322 30.07 2.92 33.24
C ILE A 322 31.54 3.10 32.86
N LYS A 323 31.93 2.70 31.66
CA LYS A 323 33.31 2.82 31.16
C LYS A 323 33.71 4.29 31.00
N LEU A 324 32.81 5.12 30.51
CA LEU A 324 33.02 6.56 30.39
C LEU A 324 33.29 7.15 31.78
N HIS A 325 32.38 6.97 32.75
CA HIS A 325 32.53 7.50 34.11
C HIS A 325 33.84 7.08 34.79
N THR A 326 34.25 5.81 34.63
CA THR A 326 35.48 5.32 35.26
C THR A 326 36.76 5.77 34.55
N SER A 327 36.66 6.11 33.26
CA SER A 327 37.81 6.42 32.40
C SER A 327 37.82 7.87 31.90
N LEU A 328 36.98 8.76 32.47
CA LEU A 328 36.88 10.17 32.08
C LEU A 328 38.22 10.93 32.18
N TYR A 329 39.09 10.50 33.08
CA TYR A 329 40.41 11.11 33.31
C TYR A 329 41.56 10.25 32.78
N ASP A 330 41.26 9.20 32.02
CA ASP A 330 42.27 8.37 31.36
C ASP A 330 42.55 8.94 29.95
N PRO A 331 43.71 9.59 29.73
CA PRO A 331 44.02 10.20 28.44
C PRO A 331 44.08 9.18 27.30
N GLY A 332 44.50 7.95 27.57
CA GLY A 332 44.58 6.90 26.55
C GLY A 332 43.18 6.45 26.09
N PHE A 333 42.23 6.34 27.02
CA PHE A 333 40.84 6.06 26.68
C PHE A 333 40.20 7.19 25.87
N LEU A 334 40.43 8.45 26.26
CA LEU A 334 39.90 9.61 25.54
C LEU A 334 40.47 9.73 24.13
N GLU A 335 41.77 9.48 23.96
CA GLU A 335 42.42 9.43 22.65
C GLU A 335 41.81 8.34 21.78
N GLN A 336 41.70 7.11 22.30
CA GLN A 336 41.05 6.00 21.58
C GLN A 336 39.61 6.34 21.16
N LEU A 337 38.82 6.93 22.07
CA LEU A 337 37.43 7.28 21.80
C LEU A 337 37.32 8.34 20.70
N HIS A 338 38.27 9.29 20.63
CA HIS A 338 38.32 10.31 19.60
C HIS A 338 38.82 9.78 18.25
N THR A 339 39.83 8.91 18.24
CA THR A 339 40.48 8.47 16.99
C THR A 339 39.87 7.22 16.37
N VAL A 340 39.48 6.24 17.18
CA VAL A 340 38.95 4.94 16.75
C VAL A 340 37.47 4.80 17.07
N GLY A 341 37.03 5.39 18.19
CA GLY A 341 35.68 5.23 18.72
C GLY A 341 35.58 4.13 19.78
N LEU A 342 34.36 3.68 20.02
CA LEU A 342 34.07 2.65 21.02
C LEU A 342 34.33 1.25 20.45
N ILE A 343 35.25 0.52 21.09
CA ILE A 343 35.47 -0.91 20.82
C ILE A 343 34.76 -1.71 21.90
N VAL A 344 33.93 -2.66 21.48
CA VAL A 344 33.11 -3.48 22.38
C VAL A 344 33.40 -4.94 22.10
N GLN A 345 33.79 -5.67 23.15
CA GLN A 345 33.95 -7.11 23.11
C GLN A 345 32.73 -7.78 23.73
N TYR A 346 32.15 -8.74 23.01
CA TYR A 346 31.09 -9.60 23.52
C TYR A 346 31.62 -11.03 23.61
N GLU A 347 31.48 -11.63 24.78
CA GLU A 347 31.81 -13.04 25.02
C GLU A 347 30.51 -13.81 25.29
N GLY A 348 30.23 -14.80 24.45
CA GLY A 348 29.05 -15.65 24.59
C GLY A 348 29.41 -16.96 25.28
N LEU A 349 28.76 -17.26 26.40
CA LEU A 349 28.95 -18.51 27.17
C LEU A 349 27.87 -19.56 26.88
N LEU A 350 27.12 -19.38 25.79
CA LEU A 350 26.05 -20.30 25.39
C LEU A 350 26.64 -21.49 24.64
N SER A 351 26.03 -22.66 24.83
CA SER A 351 26.34 -23.81 23.99
C SER A 351 25.58 -23.74 22.65
N THR A 352 25.84 -24.71 21.78
CA THR A 352 25.08 -24.91 20.54
C THR A 352 23.96 -25.92 20.70
N TYR A 353 23.57 -26.25 21.94
CA TYR A 353 22.58 -27.28 22.23
C TYR A 353 21.16 -26.69 22.36
N SER A 354 20.17 -27.40 21.82
CA SER A 354 18.74 -27.10 22.00
C SER A 354 18.37 -25.66 21.64
N GLU A 355 17.84 -24.87 22.57
CA GLU A 355 17.41 -23.49 22.33
C GLU A 355 18.59 -22.50 22.26
N GLU A 356 19.75 -22.86 22.82
CA GLU A 356 20.89 -21.93 22.93
C GLU A 356 21.51 -21.58 21.57
N ILE A 357 21.45 -22.47 20.58
CA ILE A 357 21.83 -22.14 19.20
C ILE A 357 20.91 -21.06 18.61
N GLY A 358 19.61 -21.10 18.93
CA GLY A 358 18.67 -20.06 18.50
C GLY A 358 18.91 -18.73 19.22
N MET A 359 19.34 -18.78 20.48
CA MET A 359 19.75 -17.58 21.21
C MET A 359 21.03 -16.97 20.63
N LEU A 360 22.01 -17.79 20.25
CA LEU A 360 23.22 -17.34 19.54
C LEU A 360 22.88 -16.71 18.18
N GLU A 361 21.91 -17.27 17.47
CA GLU A 361 21.39 -16.74 16.20
C GLU A 361 20.71 -15.37 16.36
N ASP A 362 19.97 -15.17 17.45
CA ASP A 362 19.43 -13.85 17.83
C ASP A 362 20.58 -12.88 18.16
N MET A 363 21.40 -13.24 19.15
CA MET A 363 22.49 -12.41 19.67
C MET A 363 23.45 -11.93 18.59
N ALA A 364 23.83 -12.80 17.65
CA ALA A 364 24.73 -12.46 16.56
C ALA A 364 24.17 -11.33 15.67
N VAL A 365 22.86 -11.38 15.35
CA VAL A 365 22.20 -10.33 14.55
C VAL A 365 22.06 -9.05 15.36
N GLY A 366 21.62 -9.15 16.62
CA GLY A 366 21.47 -7.99 17.50
C GLY A 366 22.76 -7.21 17.70
N ILE A 367 23.88 -7.90 17.95
CA ILE A 367 25.20 -7.28 18.11
C ILE A 367 25.68 -6.69 16.78
N SER A 368 25.46 -7.37 15.66
CA SER A 368 25.85 -6.85 14.34
C SER A 368 25.16 -5.52 14.03
N ASP A 369 23.90 -5.37 14.45
CA ASP A 369 23.14 -4.13 14.27
C ASP A 369 23.69 -2.95 15.09
N LEU A 370 24.37 -3.20 16.20
CA LEU A 370 24.99 -2.15 17.02
C LEU A 370 26.08 -1.38 16.28
N LYS A 371 26.63 -1.92 15.18
CA LYS A 371 27.58 -1.20 14.31
C LYS A 371 27.02 0.10 13.72
N LYS A 372 25.69 0.24 13.69
CA LYS A 372 24.99 1.43 13.20
C LYS A 372 24.71 2.46 14.30
N VAL A 373 25.06 2.16 15.55
CA VAL A 373 24.83 3.02 16.70
C VAL A 373 26.02 3.96 16.85
N ALA A 374 25.72 5.25 17.05
CA ALA A 374 26.71 6.27 17.35
C ALA A 374 26.43 6.87 18.73
N PHE A 375 27.48 7.06 19.51
CA PHE A 375 27.39 7.78 20.78
C PHE A 375 27.76 9.24 20.56
N LYS A 376 26.84 10.13 20.91
CA LYS A 376 27.08 11.57 20.94
C LYS A 376 27.15 12.02 22.39
N ILE A 377 28.34 12.39 22.84
CA ILE A 377 28.53 12.98 24.16
C ILE A 377 28.19 14.46 24.05
N ILE A 378 27.31 14.93 24.94
CA ILE A 378 26.92 16.33 25.03
C ILE A 378 27.15 16.81 26.47
N GLU A 379 27.47 18.09 26.61
CA GLU A 379 27.52 18.72 27.92
C GLU A 379 26.11 18.76 28.52
N ALA A 380 25.99 18.29 29.76
CA ALA A 380 24.71 18.23 30.44
C ALA A 380 24.31 19.63 30.95
N THR A 381 23.07 20.05 30.71
CA THR A 381 22.52 21.31 31.23
C THR A 381 21.95 21.18 32.65
N SER A 382 21.80 19.94 33.15
CA SER A 382 21.38 19.60 34.51
C SER A 382 21.95 18.25 34.92
N ASN A 383 21.88 17.91 36.22
CA ASN A 383 22.45 16.67 36.76
C ASN A 383 21.57 15.43 36.58
N ASP A 384 20.29 15.58 36.20
CA ASP A 384 19.30 14.48 36.11
C ASP A 384 19.02 14.03 34.67
N VAL A 385 20.04 14.04 33.80
CA VAL A 385 19.86 13.72 32.38
C VAL A 385 20.06 12.23 32.13
N LEU A 386 18.97 11.53 31.79
CA LEU A 386 19.01 10.17 31.28
C LEU A 386 19.54 10.15 29.82
N PRO A 387 20.16 9.05 29.37
CA PRO A 387 20.56 8.92 27.98
C PRO A 387 19.35 9.06 27.04
N VAL A 388 19.48 9.90 26.01
CA VAL A 388 18.44 10.14 25.01
C VAL A 388 18.74 9.33 23.76
N ILE A 389 17.75 8.56 23.30
CA ILE A 389 17.85 7.76 22.07
C ILE A 389 17.08 8.48 20.96
N THR A 390 17.75 8.75 19.84
CA THR A 390 17.16 9.33 18.64
C THR A 390 17.64 8.59 17.39
N GLY A 391 16.79 8.48 16.37
CA GLY A 391 17.19 7.92 15.08
C GLY A 391 16.11 7.03 14.48
N ARG A 392 16.52 6.22 13.51
CA ARG A 392 15.72 5.17 12.88
C ARG A 392 16.56 3.90 12.85
N ARG A 393 15.89 2.76 12.70
CA ARG A 393 16.54 1.46 12.54
C ARG A 393 17.17 1.30 11.15
#